data_AF-A0A2N0H7V0-F1
#
_entry.id   AF-A0A2N0H7V0-F1
#
_cell.length_a   1.000
_cell.length_b   1.000
_cell.length_c   1.000
_cell.angle_alpha   90.00
_cell.angle_beta   90.00
_cell.angle_gamma   90.00
#
_symmetry.space_group_name_H-M   'P 1'
#
loop_
_entity.id
_entity.type
_entity.pdbx_description
1 polymer ?
#
loop_
_entity_poly.entity_id
_entity_poly.type
_entity_poly.pdbx_seq_one_letter_code
_entity_poly.pdbx_strand_id
1 'polypeptide(L)'
;MKKSTSFIIFFTFLLYTIFFSLYSCSKNEDDQQSPINNSDVVPEKTNVQTYEVIYLKTDLILADKYSAKFGKVSVELFKTSDTTLAFIVPEVESGEQLLDFELSKIKFNVTKTLEVDADQLVTSIFKNFDTQVSAMNSTTPEEIASIESLNLFKQEVLGLFNSLTAKDKRQNVLFYQANKDLFKSFMDNPTTKLNASNTLKLASQSTCPLTDYKSYYTCIAESVSWDAYLLDIDLGKASEIMGMENSFLSAIQLLITGARPKIQLLRGNLGFLLNKKWILSDEIFKNIQTVFTDDVDTDLNLNGKFRTISPDYKDNILLNKEPIFFFDRIKSTHMTWQLFPFLGSFPDYVNDEEAIGLSYWDVEISDISNPNVKYIGRGGEISPYIKFKSLSGNEEETFSYKITVRKQGFIEEKTVNNAKLMIATDSLAIYKAAVVGNWTMTWHDSSSQSQDQIDKFTFNSDGDGIYYWMKSAGSASGQSIDPGSPVYRITWSVRRVSTGVWYLDFIYPDRGWSSSTQIFLTPNVHSGDPSFIGLYFLGIKD
;
A
#
# COMPACT_ATOMS: atom_id res chain seq x y z
N MET A 1 -12.54 10.16 -43.90
CA MET A 1 -12.86 11.60 -43.83
C MET A 1 -13.92 11.83 -42.75
N LYS A 2 -13.74 12.86 -41.90
CA LYS A 2 -14.51 13.23 -40.68
C LYS A 2 -14.33 12.31 -39.45
N LYS A 3 -13.21 12.48 -38.73
CA LYS A 3 -13.08 12.14 -37.30
C LYS A 3 -12.25 13.14 -36.46
N SER A 4 -11.53 14.11 -37.06
CA SER A 4 -10.63 14.99 -36.27
C SER A 4 -11.30 16.19 -35.59
N THR A 5 -12.57 16.50 -35.89
CA THR A 5 -13.27 17.63 -35.25
C THR A 5 -13.92 17.24 -33.91
N SER A 6 -14.13 15.93 -33.65
CA SER A 6 -14.77 15.49 -32.42
C SER A 6 -13.85 15.57 -31.20
N PHE A 7 -12.53 15.41 -31.33
CA PHE A 7 -11.63 15.37 -30.17
C PHE A 7 -11.35 16.76 -29.59
N ILE A 8 -11.24 17.80 -30.43
CA ILE A 8 -11.04 19.20 -30.01
C ILE A 8 -12.30 19.74 -29.33
N ILE A 9 -13.48 19.41 -29.85
CA ILE A 9 -14.77 19.74 -29.22
C ILE A 9 -14.93 18.96 -27.91
N PHE A 10 -14.53 17.68 -27.86
CA PHE A 10 -14.57 16.89 -26.62
C PHE A 10 -13.63 17.46 -25.56
N PHE A 11 -12.46 17.99 -25.93
CA PHE A 11 -11.52 18.63 -25.02
C PHE A 11 -12.04 19.97 -24.47
N THR A 12 -12.69 20.78 -25.31
CA THR A 12 -13.35 22.02 -24.86
C THR A 12 -14.62 21.74 -24.03
N PHE A 13 -15.35 20.65 -24.30
CA PHE A 13 -16.55 20.26 -23.54
C PHE A 13 -16.23 19.54 -22.22
N LEU A 14 -15.11 18.79 -22.14
CA LEU A 14 -14.66 18.13 -20.91
C LEU A 14 -14.09 19.15 -19.92
N LEU A 15 -13.34 20.15 -20.40
CA LEU A 15 -12.90 21.29 -19.57
C LEU A 15 -14.10 22.11 -19.05
N TYR A 16 -15.18 22.26 -19.81
CA TYR A 16 -16.38 22.99 -19.37
C TYR A 16 -17.24 22.21 -18.35
N THR A 17 -17.17 20.88 -18.32
CA THR A 17 -18.04 20.04 -17.45
C THR A 17 -17.43 19.78 -16.08
N ILE A 18 -16.11 19.90 -15.91
CA ILE A 18 -15.43 19.72 -14.61
C ILE A 18 -15.55 20.98 -13.73
N PHE A 19 -15.75 22.17 -14.31
CA PHE A 19 -16.03 23.39 -13.54
C PHE A 19 -17.42 23.40 -12.86
N PHE A 20 -18.35 22.51 -13.25
CA PHE A 20 -19.73 22.49 -12.73
C PHE A 20 -20.02 21.44 -11.65
N SER A 21 -19.08 20.54 -11.31
CA SER A 21 -19.36 19.40 -10.41
C SER A 21 -18.73 19.46 -9.01
N LEU A 22 -18.03 20.55 -8.65
CA LEU A 22 -17.51 20.76 -7.28
C LEU A 22 -18.24 21.83 -6.46
N TYR A 23 -19.33 22.42 -6.95
CA TYR A 23 -20.09 23.43 -6.19
C TYR A 23 -21.54 23.01 -5.98
N SER A 24 -21.82 22.45 -4.80
CA SER A 24 -23.16 22.27 -4.25
C SER A 24 -23.36 23.21 -3.04
N CYS A 25 -24.11 24.29 -3.28
CA CYS A 25 -24.96 25.12 -2.40
C CYS A 25 -24.58 25.39 -0.91
N SER A 26 -24.58 26.67 -0.51
CA SER A 26 -25.82 27.34 -0.02
C SER A 26 -25.73 28.90 0.01
N LYS A 27 -26.91 29.53 -0.16
CA LYS A 27 -27.30 30.98 -0.14
C LYS A 27 -27.23 31.59 1.29
N ASN A 28 -27.21 32.90 1.60
CA ASN A 28 -27.88 34.12 1.05
C ASN A 28 -27.35 35.44 1.71
N GLU A 29 -27.48 36.58 1.00
CA GLU A 29 -27.70 38.02 1.41
C GLU A 29 -26.70 38.72 2.39
N ASP A 30 -26.25 39.97 2.24
CA ASP A 30 -26.85 41.24 1.77
C ASP A 30 -25.76 42.31 1.42
N ASP A 31 -26.13 43.31 0.61
CA ASP A 31 -25.31 44.45 0.14
C ASP A 31 -24.82 45.42 1.23
N GLN A 32 -23.55 45.86 1.15
CA GLN A 32 -23.17 47.28 1.35
C GLN A 32 -21.73 47.58 0.91
N GLN A 33 -21.61 48.39 -0.14
CA GLN A 33 -20.35 48.85 -0.72
C GLN A 33 -19.80 50.04 0.07
N SER A 34 -18.60 49.91 0.66
CA SER A 34 -17.80 51.01 1.20
C SER A 34 -16.54 51.22 0.34
N PRO A 35 -16.05 52.46 0.18
CA PRO A 35 -14.98 52.76 -0.76
C PRO A 35 -13.62 52.29 -0.21
N ILE A 36 -12.94 51.43 -0.98
CA ILE A 36 -11.62 50.86 -0.62
C ILE A 36 -10.52 51.80 -1.10
N ASN A 37 -9.58 52.14 -0.20
CA ASN A 37 -8.37 52.88 -0.51
C ASN A 37 -7.13 52.06 -0.07
N ASN A 38 -6.42 51.54 -1.08
CA ASN A 38 -5.03 51.03 -1.13
C ASN A 38 -4.55 49.89 -0.20
N SER A 39 -4.39 48.69 -0.80
CA SER A 39 -3.18 47.82 -0.78
C SER A 39 -3.45 46.30 -0.67
N ASP A 40 -4.64 45.79 -0.99
CA ASP A 40 -4.92 44.36 -0.83
C ASP A 40 -4.54 43.50 -2.05
N VAL A 41 -4.04 44.09 -3.13
CA VAL A 41 -3.57 43.35 -4.32
C VAL A 41 -2.08 43.59 -4.55
N VAL A 42 -1.29 42.52 -4.43
CA VAL A 42 0.18 42.56 -4.51
C VAL A 42 0.66 41.75 -5.72
N PRO A 43 1.45 42.33 -6.64
CA PRO A 43 2.02 41.58 -7.75
C PRO A 43 3.16 40.67 -7.28
N GLU A 44 3.33 39.50 -7.91
CA GLU A 44 4.48 38.62 -7.61
C GLU A 44 5.84 39.29 -7.90
N LYS A 45 5.87 40.19 -8.88
CA LYS A 45 7.03 40.98 -9.30
C LYS A 45 6.58 42.21 -10.08
N THR A 46 7.41 43.25 -10.08
CA THR A 46 7.11 44.53 -10.76
C THR A 46 8.02 44.81 -11.95
N ASN A 47 9.18 44.13 -12.06
CA ASN A 47 10.00 44.16 -13.28
C ASN A 47 9.55 43.02 -14.19
N VAL A 48 9.06 43.37 -15.38
CA VAL A 48 8.36 42.42 -16.27
C VAL A 48 8.75 42.63 -17.72
N GLN A 49 8.47 41.63 -18.55
CA GLN A 49 8.64 41.69 -19.99
C GLN A 49 7.29 41.73 -20.71
N THR A 50 7.21 42.33 -21.90
CA THR A 50 6.03 42.20 -22.76
C THR A 50 5.72 40.72 -23.03
N TYR A 51 4.46 40.31 -23.07
CA TYR A 51 4.01 38.91 -23.22
C TYR A 51 4.29 37.99 -22.01
N GLU A 52 4.84 38.50 -20.93
CA GLU A 52 5.01 37.73 -19.68
C GLU A 52 3.68 37.60 -18.93
N VAL A 53 3.43 36.43 -18.35
CA VAL A 53 2.30 36.20 -17.45
C VAL A 53 2.66 36.69 -16.05
N ILE A 54 1.79 37.50 -15.46
CA ILE A 54 1.98 38.08 -14.12
C ILE A 54 0.82 37.69 -13.23
N TYR A 55 1.15 37.20 -12.04
CA TYR A 55 0.20 36.87 -10.98
C TYR A 55 0.11 37.99 -9.96
N LEU A 56 -1.12 38.27 -9.54
CA LEU A 56 -1.47 39.23 -8.50
C LEU A 56 -2.17 38.48 -7.37
N LYS A 57 -1.67 38.61 -6.15
CA LYS A 57 -2.23 37.98 -4.95
C LYS A 57 -3.10 38.94 -4.19
N THR A 58 -4.21 38.45 -3.65
CA THR A 58 -5.12 39.23 -2.82
C THR A 58 -5.92 38.36 -1.86
N ASP A 59 -6.29 38.92 -0.72
CA ASP A 59 -7.19 38.28 0.25
C ASP A 59 -8.67 38.64 -0.02
N LEU A 60 -8.94 39.37 -1.11
CA LEU A 60 -10.30 39.77 -1.52
C LEU A 60 -11.03 38.62 -2.22
N ILE A 61 -12.37 38.63 -2.12
CA ILE A 61 -13.22 37.72 -2.91
C ILE A 61 -13.17 38.16 -4.37
N LEU A 62 -12.66 37.27 -5.23
CA LEU A 62 -12.46 37.56 -6.65
C LEU A 62 -13.66 37.18 -7.52
N ALA A 63 -14.10 38.09 -8.40
CA ALA A 63 -14.86 37.78 -9.60
C ALA A 63 -13.98 37.06 -10.65
N ASP A 64 -14.60 36.31 -11.56
CA ASP A 64 -13.89 35.48 -12.54
C ASP A 64 -13.01 36.27 -13.51
N LYS A 65 -13.37 37.53 -13.79
CA LYS A 65 -12.61 38.41 -14.68
C LYS A 65 -12.71 39.87 -14.27
N TYR A 66 -11.65 40.63 -14.55
CA TYR A 66 -11.65 42.09 -14.48
C TYR A 66 -11.13 42.70 -15.78
N SER A 67 -11.76 43.78 -16.21
CA SER A 67 -11.22 44.62 -17.28
C SER A 67 -10.27 45.65 -16.70
N ALA A 68 -9.10 45.78 -17.30
CA ALA A 68 -8.05 46.68 -16.84
C ALA A 68 -7.41 47.43 -18.01
N LYS A 69 -6.62 48.44 -17.66
CA LYS A 69 -5.70 49.11 -18.59
C LYS A 69 -4.27 48.91 -18.11
N PHE A 70 -3.40 48.49 -19.01
CA PHE A 70 -1.98 48.46 -18.79
C PHE A 70 -1.33 49.53 -19.67
N GLY A 71 -1.03 50.68 -19.06
CA GLY A 71 -0.72 51.91 -19.80
C GLY A 71 -1.90 52.36 -20.64
N LYS A 72 -1.77 52.27 -21.97
CA LYS A 72 -2.83 52.64 -22.93
C LYS A 72 -3.59 51.44 -23.50
N VAL A 73 -3.15 50.21 -23.20
CA VAL A 73 -3.70 48.99 -23.79
C VAL A 73 -4.71 48.38 -22.83
N SER A 74 -5.89 48.01 -23.35
CA SER A 74 -6.87 47.25 -22.57
C SER A 74 -6.38 45.82 -22.39
N VAL A 75 -6.46 45.31 -21.16
CA VAL A 75 -6.11 43.92 -20.81
C VAL A 75 -7.21 43.32 -19.95
N GLU A 76 -7.26 41.99 -19.92
CA GLU A 76 -8.15 41.24 -19.04
C GLU A 76 -7.33 40.52 -17.98
N LEU A 77 -7.80 40.60 -16.74
CA LEU A 77 -7.28 39.83 -15.61
C LEU A 77 -8.26 38.69 -15.38
N PHE A 78 -7.74 37.48 -15.26
CA PHE A 78 -8.53 36.27 -15.04
C PHE A 78 -8.30 35.78 -13.62
N LYS A 79 -9.37 35.37 -12.95
CA LYS A 79 -9.28 34.63 -11.70
C LYS A 79 -8.67 33.28 -11.98
N THR A 80 -7.56 32.99 -11.30
CA THR A 80 -6.86 31.72 -11.42
C THR A 80 -6.93 30.89 -10.15
N SER A 81 -7.17 31.53 -9.00
CA SER A 81 -7.55 30.89 -7.75
C SER A 81 -8.49 31.83 -6.97
N ASP A 82 -8.97 31.40 -5.81
CA ASP A 82 -9.77 32.27 -4.92
C ASP A 82 -9.03 33.53 -4.45
N THR A 83 -7.69 33.54 -4.53
CA THR A 83 -6.82 34.62 -4.05
C THR A 83 -5.86 35.15 -5.12
N THR A 84 -5.97 34.68 -6.36
CA THR A 84 -5.03 35.01 -7.43
C THR A 84 -5.74 35.49 -8.69
N LEU A 85 -5.28 36.62 -9.21
CA LEU A 85 -5.55 37.08 -10.57
C LEU A 85 -4.30 36.92 -11.43
N ALA A 86 -4.47 36.66 -12.71
CA ALA A 86 -3.36 36.66 -13.65
C ALA A 86 -3.72 37.41 -14.93
N PHE A 87 -2.71 38.04 -15.54
CA PHE A 87 -2.84 38.69 -16.84
C PHE A 87 -1.54 38.57 -17.64
N ILE A 88 -1.64 38.81 -18.95
CA ILE A 88 -0.51 38.85 -19.86
C ILE A 88 -0.12 40.31 -20.07
N VAL A 89 1.15 40.64 -19.85
CA VAL A 89 1.67 41.99 -20.15
C VAL A 89 1.53 42.23 -21.66
N PRO A 90 0.81 43.26 -22.12
CA PRO A 90 0.60 43.48 -23.54
C PRO A 90 1.87 44.00 -24.23
N GLU A 91 1.86 44.07 -25.57
CA GLU A 91 2.91 44.74 -26.32
C GLU A 91 2.83 46.27 -26.08
N VAL A 92 3.76 46.78 -25.27
CA VAL A 92 3.87 48.20 -24.91
C VAL A 92 5.33 48.66 -24.98
N GLU A 93 5.54 49.97 -24.90
CA GLU A 93 6.89 50.53 -24.85
C GLU A 93 7.59 50.20 -23.52
N SER A 94 8.91 49.98 -23.59
CA SER A 94 9.73 49.78 -22.39
C SER A 94 9.66 51.01 -21.48
N GLY A 95 9.75 50.75 -20.18
CA GLY A 95 9.69 51.77 -19.14
C GLY A 95 8.51 51.53 -18.20
N GLU A 96 8.16 52.57 -17.48
CA GLU A 96 7.15 52.49 -16.44
C GLU A 96 5.73 52.44 -17.04
N GLN A 97 4.97 51.41 -16.68
CA GLN A 97 3.58 51.23 -17.10
C GLN A 97 2.70 51.04 -15.86
N LEU A 98 1.47 51.55 -15.92
CA LEU A 98 0.51 51.43 -14.83
C LEU A 98 -0.56 50.40 -15.22
N LEU A 99 -0.72 49.37 -14.40
CA LEU A 99 -1.92 48.54 -14.40
C LEU A 99 -2.99 49.25 -13.56
N ASP A 100 -4.12 49.57 -14.17
CA ASP A 100 -5.25 50.27 -13.55
C ASP A 100 -6.53 49.45 -13.75
N PHE A 101 -7.14 49.03 -12.65
CA PHE A 101 -8.39 48.28 -12.63
C PHE A 101 -9.14 48.52 -11.31
N GLU A 102 -10.35 47.96 -11.20
CA GLU A 102 -11.28 48.24 -10.10
C GLU A 102 -10.68 48.04 -8.71
N LEU A 103 -9.82 47.03 -8.51
CA LEU A 103 -9.30 46.69 -7.19
C LEU A 103 -7.99 47.41 -6.83
N SER A 104 -7.17 47.81 -7.82
CA SER A 104 -5.84 48.36 -7.53
C SER A 104 -5.21 49.12 -8.71
N LYS A 105 -4.21 49.94 -8.38
CA LYS A 105 -3.32 50.60 -9.33
C LYS A 105 -1.89 50.22 -9.05
N ILE A 106 -1.28 49.43 -9.94
CA ILE A 106 0.02 48.80 -9.72
C ILE A 106 1.00 49.27 -10.79
N LYS A 107 2.16 49.75 -10.36
CA LYS A 107 3.23 50.22 -11.25
C LYS A 107 4.18 49.08 -11.60
N PHE A 108 4.46 48.93 -12.88
CA PHE A 108 5.38 47.95 -13.44
C PHE A 108 6.50 48.66 -14.21
N ASN A 109 7.69 48.08 -14.17
CA ASN A 109 8.81 48.46 -15.02
C ASN A 109 8.95 47.40 -16.13
N VAL A 110 8.65 47.79 -17.36
CA VAL A 110 8.48 46.89 -18.49
C VAL A 110 9.69 46.95 -19.40
N THR A 111 10.13 45.78 -19.85
CA THR A 111 11.13 45.63 -20.92
C THR A 111 10.52 44.86 -22.09
N LYS A 112 11.06 45.05 -23.30
CA LYS A 112 10.63 44.25 -24.45
C LYS A 112 11.21 42.84 -24.32
N THR A 113 10.37 41.85 -24.58
CA THR A 113 10.83 40.46 -24.74
C THR A 113 11.75 40.36 -25.94
N LEU A 114 12.83 39.61 -25.77
CA LEU A 114 13.82 39.39 -26.82
C LEU A 114 13.15 38.77 -28.05
N GLU A 115 13.22 39.49 -29.18
CA GLU A 115 12.76 38.94 -30.46
C GLU A 115 13.65 37.76 -30.87
N VAL A 116 13.01 36.67 -31.25
CA VAL A 116 13.66 35.47 -31.76
C VAL A 116 12.97 35.04 -33.04
N ASP A 117 13.74 34.46 -33.96
CA ASP A 117 13.18 33.94 -35.19
C ASP A 117 12.25 32.75 -34.90
N ALA A 118 11.01 32.86 -35.39
CA ALA A 118 9.94 31.94 -35.10
C ALA A 118 10.24 30.52 -35.56
N ASP A 119 10.74 30.38 -36.78
CA ASP A 119 11.00 29.08 -37.40
C ASP A 119 12.25 28.43 -36.81
N GLN A 120 13.29 29.22 -36.48
CA GLN A 120 14.47 28.74 -35.76
C GLN A 120 14.17 28.28 -34.34
N LEU A 121 13.32 29.02 -33.61
CA LEU A 121 12.90 28.63 -32.26
C LEU A 121 12.17 27.28 -32.32
N VAL A 122 11.16 27.17 -33.18
CA VAL A 122 10.37 25.95 -33.33
C VAL A 122 11.24 24.77 -33.77
N THR A 123 12.16 24.99 -34.73
CA THR A 123 13.13 23.98 -35.13
C THR A 123 14.01 23.53 -33.97
N SER A 124 14.46 24.47 -33.12
CA SER A 124 15.30 24.16 -31.96
C SER A 124 14.55 23.36 -30.90
N ILE A 125 13.29 23.71 -30.62
CA ILE A 125 12.40 22.98 -29.70
C ILE A 125 12.23 21.54 -30.19
N PHE A 126 11.89 21.36 -31.47
CA PHE A 126 11.66 20.03 -32.02
C PHE A 126 12.93 19.21 -32.16
N LYS A 127 14.08 19.82 -32.43
CA LYS A 127 15.38 19.14 -32.40
C LYS A 127 15.70 18.61 -31.00
N ASN A 128 15.45 19.43 -29.97
CA ASN A 128 15.61 19.00 -28.57
C ASN A 128 14.64 17.87 -28.22
N PHE A 129 13.37 18.00 -28.62
CA PHE A 129 12.37 16.95 -28.48
C PHE A 129 12.83 15.63 -29.13
N ASP A 130 13.27 15.67 -30.38
CA ASP A 130 13.73 14.49 -31.12
C ASP A 130 14.95 13.83 -30.46
N THR A 131 15.86 14.65 -29.93
CA THR A 131 17.01 14.17 -29.17
C THR A 131 16.57 13.45 -27.90
N GLN A 132 15.59 14.00 -27.16
CA GLN A 132 15.06 13.38 -25.94
C GLN A 132 14.29 12.10 -26.23
N VAL A 133 13.46 12.07 -27.27
CA VAL A 133 12.71 10.87 -27.68
C VAL A 133 13.67 9.77 -28.13
N SER A 134 14.71 10.10 -28.89
CA SER A 134 15.72 9.13 -29.34
C SER A 134 16.54 8.55 -28.20
N ALA A 135 16.64 9.24 -27.07
CA ALA A 135 17.32 8.79 -25.86
C ALA A 135 16.45 7.88 -24.98
N MET A 136 15.16 7.72 -25.28
CA MET A 136 14.27 6.79 -24.58
C MET A 136 14.54 5.36 -25.04
N ASN A 137 14.64 4.43 -24.10
CA ASN A 137 14.69 3.00 -24.42
C ASN A 137 13.30 2.52 -24.87
N SER A 138 13.26 1.67 -25.89
CA SER A 138 12.02 1.15 -26.47
C SER A 138 12.07 -0.38 -26.54
N THR A 139 11.92 -1.05 -25.40
CA THR A 139 12.02 -2.51 -25.32
C THR A 139 10.68 -3.17 -25.02
N THR A 140 9.73 -2.43 -24.46
CA THR A 140 8.37 -2.91 -24.16
C THR A 140 7.32 -2.35 -25.14
N PRO A 141 6.22 -3.06 -25.40
CA PRO A 141 5.10 -2.55 -26.20
C PRO A 141 4.55 -1.21 -25.69
N GLU A 142 4.50 -1.03 -24.37
CA GLU A 142 4.01 0.19 -23.72
C GLU A 142 4.94 1.39 -23.97
N GLU A 143 6.26 1.18 -23.93
CA GLU A 143 7.25 2.22 -24.27
C GLU A 143 7.17 2.60 -25.75
N ILE A 144 6.98 1.64 -26.64
CA ILE A 144 6.81 1.89 -28.09
C ILE A 144 5.56 2.74 -28.35
N ALA A 145 4.40 2.34 -27.78
CA ALA A 145 3.15 3.09 -27.91
C ALA A 145 3.28 4.52 -27.34
N SER A 146 4.08 4.69 -26.29
CA SER A 146 4.37 6.00 -25.73
C SER A 146 5.20 6.88 -26.68
N ILE A 147 6.22 6.33 -27.33
CA ILE A 147 7.04 7.06 -28.31
C ILE A 147 6.19 7.46 -29.53
N GLU A 148 5.30 6.59 -29.98
CA GLU A 148 4.35 6.91 -31.05
C GLU A 148 3.42 8.07 -30.67
N SER A 149 2.87 8.06 -29.45
CA SER A 149 2.04 9.16 -28.92
C SER A 149 2.79 10.49 -28.85
N LEU A 150 4.06 10.47 -28.43
CA LEU A 150 4.93 11.65 -28.43
C LEU A 150 5.11 12.20 -29.86
N ASN A 151 5.40 11.32 -30.82
CA ASN A 151 5.58 11.71 -32.23
C ASN A 151 4.29 12.26 -32.85
N LEU A 152 3.12 11.69 -32.52
CA LEU A 152 1.83 12.22 -32.97
C LEU A 152 1.59 13.64 -32.44
N PHE A 153 1.81 13.85 -31.14
CA PHE A 153 1.66 15.17 -30.54
C PHE A 153 2.58 16.20 -31.18
N LYS A 154 3.84 15.83 -31.45
CA LYS A 154 4.79 16.68 -32.19
C LYS A 154 4.19 17.18 -33.50
N GLN A 155 3.59 16.29 -34.29
CA GLN A 155 2.98 16.62 -35.58
C GLN A 155 1.76 17.53 -35.42
N GLU A 156 0.93 17.30 -34.40
CA GLU A 156 -0.24 18.14 -34.11
C GLU A 156 0.16 19.57 -33.76
N VAL A 157 1.15 19.73 -32.86
CA VAL A 157 1.64 21.05 -32.44
C VAL A 157 2.30 21.78 -33.61
N LEU A 158 3.11 21.08 -34.41
CA LEU A 158 3.73 21.65 -35.61
C LEU A 158 2.67 22.09 -36.62
N GLY A 159 1.62 21.29 -36.81
CA GLY A 159 0.48 21.60 -37.67
C GLY A 159 -0.27 22.86 -37.21
N LEU A 160 -0.56 22.97 -35.91
CA LEU A 160 -1.20 24.15 -35.33
C LEU A 160 -0.34 25.39 -35.52
N PHE A 161 0.94 25.34 -35.14
CA PHE A 161 1.84 26.48 -35.27
C PHE A 161 1.99 26.94 -36.72
N ASN A 162 2.11 26.00 -37.68
CA ASN A 162 2.24 26.32 -39.09
C ASN A 162 0.97 26.92 -39.71
N SER A 163 -0.19 26.68 -39.11
CA SER A 163 -1.47 27.27 -39.55
C SER A 163 -1.63 28.75 -39.18
N LEU A 164 -0.80 29.27 -38.28
CA LEU A 164 -0.87 30.65 -37.80
C LEU A 164 -0.36 31.68 -38.82
N THR A 165 -0.90 32.89 -38.74
CA THR A 165 -0.39 34.04 -39.50
C THR A 165 1.00 34.45 -39.02
N ALA A 166 1.76 35.19 -39.83
CA ALA A 166 3.09 35.68 -39.43
C ALA A 166 3.07 36.52 -38.14
N LYS A 167 2.01 37.32 -37.96
CA LYS A 167 1.80 38.12 -36.74
C LYS A 167 1.55 37.21 -35.54
N ASP A 168 0.64 36.24 -35.68
CA ASP A 168 0.31 35.33 -34.59
C ASP A 168 1.50 34.43 -34.23
N LYS A 169 2.27 33.97 -35.22
CA LYS A 169 3.53 33.25 -35.00
C LYS A 169 4.51 34.08 -34.18
N ARG A 170 4.72 35.35 -34.54
CA ARG A 170 5.57 36.27 -33.78
C ARG A 170 5.08 36.42 -32.34
N GLN A 171 3.79 36.65 -32.13
CA GLN A 171 3.22 36.82 -30.79
C GLN A 171 3.34 35.53 -29.95
N ASN A 172 3.07 34.37 -30.53
CA ASN A 172 3.24 33.08 -29.86
C ASN A 172 4.70 32.82 -29.47
N VAL A 173 5.64 33.18 -30.33
CA VAL A 173 7.08 33.02 -30.09
C VAL A 173 7.56 33.96 -28.98
N LEU A 174 7.09 35.21 -28.96
CA LEU A 174 7.39 36.15 -27.88
C LEU A 174 6.77 35.70 -26.56
N PHE A 175 5.54 35.20 -26.58
CA PHE A 175 4.91 34.60 -25.41
C PHE A 175 5.68 33.39 -24.91
N TYR A 176 6.08 32.47 -25.80
CA TYR A 176 6.93 31.34 -25.44
C TYR A 176 8.22 31.83 -24.77
N GLN A 177 8.89 32.80 -25.38
CA GLN A 177 10.19 33.28 -24.91
C GLN A 177 10.11 33.97 -23.54
N ALA A 178 9.06 34.74 -23.30
CA ALA A 178 8.82 35.42 -22.02
C ALA A 178 8.51 34.44 -20.89
N ASN A 179 7.88 33.29 -21.20
CA ASN A 179 7.37 32.34 -20.19
C ASN A 179 8.08 30.98 -20.20
N LYS A 180 9.15 30.79 -20.99
CA LYS A 180 9.87 29.51 -21.09
C LYS A 180 10.43 29.02 -19.76
N ASP A 181 10.79 29.92 -18.87
CA ASP A 181 11.36 29.55 -17.57
C ASP A 181 10.29 28.95 -16.63
N LEU A 182 9.02 29.36 -16.79
CA LEU A 182 7.89 28.74 -16.09
C LEU A 182 7.84 27.24 -16.40
N PHE A 183 7.90 26.87 -17.68
CA PHE A 183 7.87 25.46 -18.11
C PHE A 183 9.23 24.77 -17.95
N LYS A 184 10.34 25.48 -17.95
CA LYS A 184 11.65 24.88 -17.67
C LYS A 184 11.75 24.46 -16.21
N SER A 185 11.25 25.27 -15.28
CA SER A 185 11.21 24.93 -13.85
C SER A 185 10.36 23.68 -13.56
N PHE A 186 9.20 23.60 -14.21
CA PHE A 186 8.32 22.44 -14.26
C PHE A 186 9.03 21.15 -14.71
N MET A 187 10.01 21.27 -15.61
CA MET A 187 10.68 20.13 -16.25
C MET A 187 11.97 19.68 -15.60
N ASP A 188 12.75 20.63 -15.10
CA ASP A 188 14.08 20.34 -14.56
C ASP A 188 14.00 19.81 -13.12
N ASN A 189 12.97 20.19 -12.35
CA ASN A 189 12.83 19.75 -10.96
C ASN A 189 12.53 18.24 -10.81
N PRO A 190 11.52 17.66 -11.50
CA PRO A 190 11.18 16.26 -11.32
C PRO A 190 12.17 15.31 -11.99
N THR A 191 12.76 15.68 -13.14
CA THR A 191 13.56 14.74 -13.96
C THR A 191 15.03 14.66 -13.60
N THR A 192 15.58 15.69 -12.94
CA THR A 192 16.93 15.64 -12.37
C THR A 192 16.97 14.92 -11.01
N LYS A 193 15.81 14.82 -10.33
CA LYS A 193 15.66 14.24 -8.99
C LYS A 193 14.97 12.87 -8.99
N LEU A 194 13.99 12.59 -9.85
CA LEU A 194 13.25 11.32 -9.85
C LEU A 194 13.77 10.30 -10.87
N ASN A 195 15.08 10.30 -11.13
CA ASN A 195 15.69 9.26 -11.95
C ASN A 195 15.90 8.00 -11.12
N ALA A 196 15.09 6.97 -11.33
CA ALA A 196 15.19 5.67 -10.65
C ALA A 196 16.57 5.00 -10.78
N SER A 197 17.35 5.36 -11.82
CA SER A 197 18.74 4.90 -11.97
C SER A 197 19.71 5.60 -11.00
N ASN A 198 19.39 6.83 -10.56
CA ASN A 198 20.17 7.63 -9.60
C ASN A 198 19.64 7.53 -8.16
N THR A 199 18.40 7.08 -7.95
CA THR A 199 17.93 6.64 -6.62
C THR A 199 18.75 5.43 -6.10
N LEU A 200 19.51 4.80 -7.00
CA LEU A 200 20.52 3.77 -6.69
C LEU A 200 21.97 4.15 -7.08
N LYS A 201 22.23 5.34 -7.65
CA LYS A 201 23.58 5.83 -7.97
C LYS A 201 23.75 7.34 -7.72
N LEU A 202 24.45 7.62 -6.61
CA LEU A 202 25.33 8.76 -6.30
C LEU A 202 25.36 9.93 -7.30
N ALA A 203 24.92 11.12 -6.84
CA ALA A 203 25.82 12.30 -6.70
C ALA A 203 25.13 13.58 -6.17
N SER A 204 23.80 13.69 -6.09
CA SER A 204 23.19 14.97 -5.68
C SER A 204 21.75 14.94 -5.10
N GLN A 205 21.30 13.82 -4.55
CA GLN A 205 20.09 13.77 -3.71
C GLN A 205 20.43 13.38 -2.27
N SER A 206 19.63 13.89 -1.33
CA SER A 206 19.79 13.73 0.11
C SER A 206 20.12 12.29 0.49
N THR A 207 21.00 12.16 1.47
CA THR A 207 21.54 10.93 2.07
C THR A 207 20.46 10.02 2.63
N CYS A 208 19.62 9.40 1.79
CA CYS A 208 18.69 8.38 2.25
C CYS A 208 19.51 7.18 2.79
N PRO A 209 19.33 6.78 4.05
CA PRO A 209 20.15 5.72 4.64
C PRO A 209 19.95 4.40 3.89
N LEU A 210 21.05 3.72 3.53
CA LEU A 210 21.01 2.40 2.89
C LEU A 210 20.97 1.23 3.90
N THR A 211 21.11 1.55 5.18
CA THR A 211 21.29 0.55 6.26
C THR A 211 19.98 0.14 6.93
N ASP A 212 18.92 0.93 6.76
CA ASP A 212 17.60 0.70 7.34
C ASP A 212 16.53 0.89 6.26
N TYR A 213 15.76 -0.16 6.00
CA TYR A 213 14.74 -0.17 4.95
C TYR A 213 13.65 0.86 5.27
N LYS A 214 13.26 1.02 6.53
CA LYS A 214 12.28 2.03 6.95
C LYS A 214 12.79 3.46 6.65
N SER A 215 14.01 3.78 7.05
CA SER A 215 14.62 5.09 6.77
C SER A 215 14.82 5.35 5.27
N TYR A 216 15.15 4.32 4.50
CA TYR A 216 15.26 4.41 3.04
C TYR A 216 13.93 4.78 2.38
N TYR A 217 12.86 4.01 2.65
CA TYR A 217 11.56 4.25 2.04
C TYR A 217 10.87 5.50 2.54
N THR A 218 11.07 5.90 3.80
CA THR A 218 10.57 7.17 4.33
C THR A 218 11.22 8.36 3.63
N CYS A 219 12.54 8.32 3.46
CA CYS A 219 13.27 9.38 2.75
C CYS A 219 12.89 9.46 1.26
N ILE A 220 12.69 8.31 0.59
CA ILE A 220 12.18 8.28 -0.79
C ILE A 220 10.75 8.82 -0.86
N ALA A 221 9.89 8.38 0.04
CA ALA A 221 8.52 8.85 0.16
C ALA A 221 8.45 10.37 0.30
N GLU A 222 9.25 10.96 1.18
CA GLU A 222 9.33 12.41 1.39
C GLU A 222 9.85 13.15 0.16
N SER A 223 10.92 12.65 -0.47
CA SER A 223 11.47 13.26 -1.69
C SER A 223 10.47 13.23 -2.84
N VAL A 224 9.85 12.07 -3.10
CA VAL A 224 8.85 11.91 -4.16
C VAL A 224 7.64 12.77 -3.86
N SER A 225 7.19 12.84 -2.61
CA SER A 225 6.07 13.70 -2.19
C SER A 225 6.34 15.17 -2.43
N TRP A 226 7.54 15.64 -2.14
CA TRP A 226 7.94 17.02 -2.37
C TRP A 226 8.01 17.36 -3.86
N ASP A 227 8.60 16.47 -4.66
CA ASP A 227 8.69 16.64 -6.10
C ASP A 227 7.30 16.60 -6.76
N ALA A 228 6.40 15.75 -6.25
CA ALA A 228 5.02 15.63 -6.70
C ALA A 228 4.17 16.87 -6.31
N TYR A 229 4.46 17.51 -5.16
CA TYR A 229 3.89 18.79 -4.75
C TYR A 229 4.37 19.97 -5.63
N LEU A 230 5.66 20.01 -5.96
CA LEU A 230 6.19 21.02 -6.88
C LEU A 230 5.58 20.86 -8.28
N LEU A 231 5.45 19.62 -8.75
CA LEU A 231 4.78 19.29 -10.01
C LEU A 231 3.32 19.79 -9.99
N ASP A 232 2.59 19.56 -8.90
CA ASP A 232 1.21 20.01 -8.72
C ASP A 232 1.07 21.54 -8.84
N ILE A 233 1.94 22.30 -8.16
CA ILE A 233 1.97 23.76 -8.27
C ILE A 233 2.22 24.23 -9.70
N ASP A 234 3.21 23.64 -10.37
CA ASP A 234 3.63 24.07 -11.70
C ASP A 234 2.59 23.68 -12.76
N LEU A 235 1.94 22.52 -12.61
CA LEU A 235 0.78 22.11 -13.38
C LEU A 235 -0.38 23.07 -13.19
N GLY A 236 -0.71 23.43 -11.94
CA GLY A 236 -1.72 24.44 -11.61
C GLY A 236 -1.49 25.72 -12.43
N LYS A 237 -0.30 26.32 -12.34
CA LYS A 237 0.06 27.51 -13.13
C LYS A 237 -0.07 27.31 -14.64
N ALA A 238 0.32 26.15 -15.16
CA ALA A 238 0.15 25.86 -16.58
C ALA A 238 -1.33 25.77 -17.00
N SER A 239 -2.19 25.19 -16.16
CA SER A 239 -3.65 25.15 -16.41
C SER A 239 -4.30 26.53 -16.40
N GLU A 240 -3.86 27.39 -15.50
CA GLU A 240 -4.33 28.78 -15.40
C GLU A 240 -4.00 29.56 -16.68
N ILE A 241 -2.81 29.33 -17.25
CA ILE A 241 -2.39 29.94 -18.52
C ILE A 241 -3.13 29.35 -19.73
N MET A 242 -3.45 28.06 -19.72
CA MET A 242 -4.25 27.43 -20.79
C MET A 242 -5.67 27.98 -20.91
N GLY A 243 -6.19 28.61 -19.85
CA GLY A 243 -7.47 29.32 -19.87
C GLY A 243 -7.39 30.74 -20.46
N MET A 244 -6.19 31.27 -20.69
CA MET A 244 -5.98 32.61 -21.25
C MET A 244 -6.09 32.61 -22.79
N GLU A 245 -6.21 33.80 -23.39
CA GLU A 245 -6.51 34.04 -24.82
C GLU A 245 -6.15 32.91 -25.81
N ASN A 246 -7.12 32.55 -26.67
CA ASN A 246 -6.95 31.55 -27.73
C ASN A 246 -5.76 31.80 -28.68
N SER A 247 -5.31 33.06 -28.79
CA SER A 247 -4.18 33.48 -29.62
C SER A 247 -2.85 32.84 -29.21
N PHE A 248 -2.68 32.46 -27.94
CA PHE A 248 -1.43 31.90 -27.40
C PHE A 248 -1.44 30.37 -27.25
N LEU A 249 -2.51 29.70 -27.65
CA LEU A 249 -2.65 28.25 -27.48
C LEU A 249 -1.50 27.46 -28.11
N SER A 250 -0.98 27.89 -29.27
CA SER A 250 0.14 27.20 -29.92
C SER A 250 1.46 27.38 -29.16
N ALA A 251 1.69 28.53 -28.53
CA ALA A 251 2.86 28.77 -27.70
C ALA A 251 2.83 27.89 -26.45
N ILE A 252 1.66 27.73 -25.84
CA ILE A 252 1.47 26.84 -24.70
C ILE A 252 1.72 25.38 -25.10
N GLN A 253 1.23 24.96 -26.28
CA GLN A 253 1.52 23.63 -26.81
C GLN A 253 3.00 23.42 -27.15
N LEU A 254 3.71 24.45 -27.62
CA LEU A 254 5.17 24.41 -27.83
C LEU A 254 5.93 24.27 -26.50
N LEU A 255 5.50 24.99 -25.46
CA LEU A 255 6.05 24.87 -24.10
C LEU A 255 5.85 23.44 -23.56
N ILE A 256 4.65 22.88 -23.72
CA ILE A 256 4.33 21.49 -23.38
C ILE A 256 5.17 20.50 -24.20
N THR A 257 5.40 20.78 -25.49
CA THR A 257 6.21 19.90 -26.36
C THR A 257 7.62 19.75 -25.83
N GLY A 258 8.29 20.84 -25.47
CA GLY A 258 9.65 20.79 -24.91
C GLY A 258 9.74 20.01 -23.59
N ALA A 259 8.61 19.92 -22.88
CA ALA A 259 8.43 19.27 -21.61
C ALA A 259 8.09 17.77 -21.73
N ARG A 260 7.20 17.41 -22.65
CA ARG A 260 6.52 16.12 -22.69
C ARG A 260 7.45 14.88 -22.65
N PRO A 261 8.59 14.84 -23.35
CA PRO A 261 9.46 13.67 -23.28
C PRO A 261 10.01 13.42 -21.86
N LYS A 262 10.48 14.45 -21.14
CA LYS A 262 10.97 14.19 -19.78
C LYS A 262 9.83 13.82 -18.81
N ILE A 263 8.60 14.30 -19.02
CA ILE A 263 7.44 13.85 -18.22
C ILE A 263 7.16 12.37 -18.46
N GLN A 264 7.32 11.90 -19.69
CA GLN A 264 7.17 10.48 -20.00
C GLN A 264 8.26 9.62 -19.32
N LEU A 265 9.49 10.12 -19.26
CA LEU A 265 10.57 9.45 -18.50
C LEU A 265 10.25 9.41 -16.99
N LEU A 266 9.76 10.53 -16.44
CA LEU A 266 9.28 10.60 -15.05
C LEU A 266 8.18 9.57 -14.80
N ARG A 267 7.18 9.49 -15.68
CA ARG A 267 6.09 8.52 -15.59
C ARG A 267 6.59 7.08 -15.59
N GLY A 268 7.57 6.74 -16.44
CA GLY A 268 8.20 5.42 -16.45
C GLY A 268 8.92 5.10 -15.14
N ASN A 269 9.72 6.04 -14.64
CA ASN A 269 10.44 5.87 -13.36
C ASN A 269 9.50 5.75 -12.16
N LEU A 270 8.45 6.59 -12.13
CA LEU A 270 7.41 6.55 -11.12
C LEU A 270 6.65 5.23 -11.18
N GLY A 271 6.30 4.75 -12.39
CA GLY A 271 5.67 3.45 -12.58
C GLY A 271 6.53 2.28 -12.08
N PHE A 272 7.85 2.31 -12.27
CA PHE A 272 8.76 1.31 -11.69
C PHE A 272 8.74 1.32 -10.16
N LEU A 273 8.72 2.51 -9.56
CA LEU A 273 8.69 2.70 -8.11
C LEU A 273 7.33 2.26 -7.52
N LEU A 274 6.21 2.66 -8.13
CA LEU A 274 4.86 2.29 -7.70
C LEU A 274 4.55 0.81 -7.92
N ASN A 275 5.22 0.15 -8.87
CA ASN A 275 5.19 -1.31 -9.05
C ASN A 275 6.00 -2.10 -7.98
N LYS A 276 6.75 -1.45 -7.09
CA LYS A 276 7.44 -2.16 -6.02
C LYS A 276 6.46 -2.61 -4.95
N LYS A 277 6.79 -3.75 -4.31
CA LYS A 277 6.09 -4.20 -3.11
C LYS A 277 6.49 -3.30 -1.94
N TRP A 278 5.58 -2.43 -1.52
CA TRP A 278 5.78 -1.55 -0.37
C TRP A 278 5.46 -2.33 0.92
N ILE A 279 6.27 -2.12 1.96
CA ILE A 279 6.04 -2.74 3.28
C ILE A 279 5.01 -1.91 4.02
N LEU A 280 3.76 -2.34 3.98
CA LEU A 280 2.63 -1.71 4.66
C LEU A 280 1.97 -2.84 5.46
N SER A 281 2.48 -3.10 6.66
CA SER A 281 1.97 -4.20 7.48
C SER A 281 0.73 -3.79 8.25
N ASP A 282 -0.29 -4.64 8.20
CA ASP A 282 -1.31 -4.68 9.25
C ASP A 282 -0.64 -5.04 10.59
N GLU A 283 -1.17 -4.52 11.71
CA GLU A 283 -0.72 -4.71 13.09
C GLU A 283 -0.19 -6.14 13.38
N ILE A 284 1.12 -6.36 13.27
CA ILE A 284 1.79 -7.67 13.48
C ILE A 284 1.40 -8.29 14.83
N PHE A 285 1.11 -7.43 15.80
CA PHE A 285 0.81 -7.80 17.18
C PHE A 285 -0.68 -7.79 17.55
N LYS A 286 -1.60 -7.82 16.58
CA LYS A 286 -3.04 -7.71 16.83
C LYS A 286 -3.57 -8.80 17.78
N ASN A 287 -3.11 -10.03 17.61
CA ASN A 287 -3.59 -11.21 18.36
C ASN A 287 -2.47 -11.92 19.13
N ILE A 288 -1.50 -11.15 19.66
CA ILE A 288 -0.33 -11.73 20.33
C ILE A 288 -0.74 -12.63 21.52
N GLN A 289 -0.17 -13.82 21.59
CA GLN A 289 -0.39 -14.75 22.69
C GLN A 289 0.21 -14.20 23.99
N THR A 290 -0.58 -14.17 25.06
CA THR A 290 -0.14 -13.68 26.39
C THR A 290 -0.13 -14.76 27.46
N VAL A 291 -0.62 -15.96 27.17
CA VAL A 291 -0.65 -17.08 28.12
C VAL A 291 0.24 -18.21 27.60
N PHE A 292 1.17 -18.64 28.44
CA PHE A 292 2.20 -19.62 28.16
C PHE A 292 2.08 -20.80 29.12
N THR A 293 2.53 -21.98 28.67
CA THR A 293 2.67 -23.16 29.54
C THR A 293 4.14 -23.43 29.80
N ASP A 294 4.47 -23.80 31.03
CA ASP A 294 5.84 -24.08 31.47
C ASP A 294 6.53 -25.14 30.60
N ASP A 295 7.70 -24.77 30.06
CA ASP A 295 8.57 -25.61 29.21
C ASP A 295 7.91 -26.10 27.89
N VAL A 296 6.86 -25.42 27.42
CA VAL A 296 6.12 -25.78 26.20
C VAL A 296 6.30 -24.72 25.11
N ASP A 297 6.55 -25.18 23.89
CA ASP A 297 6.58 -24.32 22.70
C ASP A 297 5.19 -23.73 22.45
N THR A 298 5.10 -22.41 22.40
CA THR A 298 3.85 -21.66 22.25
C THR A 298 3.94 -20.74 21.03
N ASP A 299 2.96 -20.80 20.14
CA ASP A 299 2.87 -19.90 18.98
C ASP A 299 2.57 -18.48 19.46
N LEU A 300 3.35 -17.50 18.98
CA LEU A 300 3.12 -16.09 19.28
C LEU A 300 1.90 -15.51 18.56
N ASN A 301 1.37 -16.20 17.55
CA ASN A 301 0.27 -15.75 16.70
C ASN A 301 0.56 -14.39 16.03
N LEU A 302 1.80 -14.22 15.57
CA LEU A 302 2.21 -13.06 14.78
C LEU A 302 1.75 -13.25 13.34
N ASN A 303 1.03 -12.27 12.80
CA ASN A 303 0.60 -12.30 11.40
C ASN A 303 1.11 -11.04 10.71
N GLY A 304 2.13 -11.19 9.87
CA GLY A 304 2.68 -10.12 9.04
C GLY A 304 2.25 -10.29 7.59
N LYS A 305 1.68 -9.23 7.00
CA LYS A 305 1.39 -9.17 5.56
C LYS A 305 2.12 -7.99 4.94
N PHE A 306 2.72 -8.17 3.76
CA PHE A 306 3.11 -7.06 2.91
C PHE A 306 1.92 -6.77 2.00
N ARG A 307 1.37 -5.57 2.07
CA ARG A 307 0.31 -5.12 1.16
C ARG A 307 0.84 -4.00 0.28
N THR A 308 0.58 -4.09 -1.02
CA THR A 308 0.66 -2.91 -1.89
C THR A 308 -0.68 -2.17 -1.80
N ILE A 309 -0.64 -0.88 -1.48
CA ILE A 309 -1.85 -0.06 -1.36
C ILE A 309 -2.30 0.38 -2.74
N SER A 310 -3.58 0.17 -3.05
CA SER A 310 -4.26 0.86 -4.15
C SER A 310 -4.57 2.31 -3.76
N PRO A 311 -4.49 3.29 -4.69
CA PRO A 311 -4.82 4.69 -4.39
C PRO A 311 -6.30 4.89 -3.99
N ASP A 312 -7.15 3.89 -4.25
CA ASP A 312 -8.57 3.86 -3.90
C ASP A 312 -8.88 3.10 -2.59
N TYR A 313 -7.86 2.72 -1.81
CA TYR A 313 -8.07 1.96 -0.58
C TYR A 313 -8.80 2.81 0.47
N LYS A 314 -10.04 2.40 0.80
CA LYS A 314 -11.01 3.14 1.64
C LYS A 314 -11.09 2.68 3.09
N ASP A 315 -10.31 1.70 3.50
CA ASP A 315 -10.43 1.17 4.86
C ASP A 315 -9.65 2.02 5.87
N ASN A 316 -10.35 2.39 6.94
CA ASN A 316 -9.88 3.03 8.18
C ASN A 316 -8.89 2.12 8.96
N ILE A 317 -8.00 1.42 8.29
CA ILE A 317 -6.96 0.62 8.91
C ILE A 317 -5.78 1.57 9.18
N LEU A 318 -5.41 1.64 10.45
CA LEU A 318 -4.28 2.41 10.96
C LEU A 318 -2.99 1.89 10.31
N LEU A 319 -2.64 2.46 9.16
CA LEU A 319 -1.27 2.42 8.68
C LEU A 319 -0.37 2.93 9.82
N ASN A 320 0.82 2.36 9.97
CA ASN A 320 1.90 3.06 10.68
C ASN A 320 1.92 4.49 10.16
N LYS A 321 2.03 5.51 11.02
CA LYS A 321 1.78 6.92 10.63
C LYS A 321 2.69 7.44 9.50
N GLU A 322 3.72 6.69 9.13
CA GLU A 322 4.85 7.12 8.32
C GLU A 322 4.60 7.06 6.79
N PRO A 323 3.89 6.07 6.20
CA PRO A 323 3.57 6.07 4.77
C PRO A 323 2.39 6.97 4.37
N ILE A 324 1.57 7.44 5.32
CA ILE A 324 0.34 8.21 5.04
C ILE A 324 0.65 9.48 4.22
N PHE A 325 1.72 10.19 4.57
CA PHE A 325 2.12 11.40 3.85
C PHE A 325 2.46 11.13 2.38
N PHE A 326 3.10 9.99 2.08
CA PHE A 326 3.39 9.58 0.71
C PHE A 326 2.12 9.32 -0.10
N PHE A 327 1.18 8.57 0.47
CA PHE A 327 -0.07 8.23 -0.20
C PHE A 327 -0.94 9.46 -0.46
N ASP A 328 -1.06 10.36 0.53
CA ASP A 328 -1.81 11.60 0.38
C ASP A 328 -1.24 12.46 -0.75
N ARG A 329 0.09 12.51 -0.88
CA ARG A 329 0.77 13.33 -1.88
C ARG A 329 0.70 12.72 -3.27
N ILE A 330 0.93 11.41 -3.41
CA ILE A 330 0.73 10.73 -4.70
C ILE A 330 -0.73 10.83 -5.14
N LYS A 331 -1.70 10.73 -4.23
CA LYS A 331 -3.12 10.94 -4.54
C LYS A 331 -3.42 12.35 -5.00
N SER A 332 -2.87 13.37 -4.34
CA SER A 332 -2.98 14.78 -4.78
C SER A 332 -2.43 14.95 -6.19
N THR A 333 -1.23 14.45 -6.44
CA THR A 333 -0.59 14.54 -7.75
C THR A 333 -1.32 13.74 -8.81
N HIS A 334 -1.91 12.58 -8.47
CA HIS A 334 -2.77 11.82 -9.37
C HIS A 334 -3.97 12.65 -9.81
N MET A 335 -4.68 13.30 -8.88
CA MET A 335 -5.81 14.17 -9.19
C MET A 335 -5.41 15.32 -10.11
N THR A 336 -4.29 15.99 -9.82
CA THR A 336 -3.80 17.08 -10.68
C THR A 336 -3.35 16.56 -12.04
N TRP A 337 -2.68 15.41 -12.10
CA TRP A 337 -2.24 14.78 -13.34
C TRP A 337 -3.41 14.49 -14.28
N GLN A 338 -4.56 14.08 -13.74
CA GLN A 338 -5.77 13.85 -14.53
C GLN A 338 -6.31 15.11 -15.23
N LEU A 339 -5.97 16.31 -14.73
CA LEU A 339 -6.33 17.57 -15.39
C LEU A 339 -5.54 17.81 -16.69
N PHE A 340 -4.49 17.02 -16.95
CA PHE A 340 -3.63 17.15 -18.13
C PHE A 340 -3.60 15.85 -18.95
N PRO A 341 -4.65 15.56 -19.73
CA PRO A 341 -4.73 14.33 -20.53
C PRO A 341 -3.54 14.10 -21.47
N PHE A 342 -2.85 15.17 -21.87
CA PHE A 342 -1.65 15.08 -22.70
C PHE A 342 -0.43 14.46 -21.98
N LEU A 343 -0.48 14.32 -20.65
CA LEU A 343 0.53 13.62 -19.85
C LEU A 343 0.33 12.09 -19.85
N GLY A 344 -0.79 11.60 -20.39
CA GLY A 344 -1.16 10.19 -20.34
C GLY A 344 -1.72 9.77 -18.97
N SER A 345 -1.95 8.48 -18.76
CA SER A 345 -2.42 7.98 -17.47
C SER A 345 -1.31 8.03 -16.42
N PHE A 346 -1.65 8.47 -15.21
CA PHE A 346 -0.76 8.33 -14.07
C PHE A 346 -0.47 6.84 -13.82
N PRO A 347 0.75 6.44 -13.44
CA PRO A 347 1.03 5.04 -13.13
C PRO A 347 0.29 4.63 -11.86
N ASP A 348 -0.47 3.55 -11.93
CA ASP A 348 -1.18 3.03 -10.77
C ASP A 348 -0.24 2.23 -9.84
N TYR A 349 -0.66 2.13 -8.59
CA TYR A 349 -0.09 1.15 -7.67
C TYR A 349 -0.53 -0.25 -8.08
N VAL A 350 0.36 -1.22 -7.88
CA VAL A 350 -0.05 -2.62 -7.92
C VAL A 350 -0.98 -2.88 -6.73
N ASN A 351 -2.08 -3.60 -6.96
CA ASN A 351 -2.96 -4.08 -5.90
C ASN A 351 -2.71 -5.59 -5.72
N ASP A 352 -1.64 -5.91 -5.02
CA ASP A 352 -1.17 -7.26 -4.70
C ASP A 352 -0.87 -7.38 -3.19
N GLU A 353 -1.26 -8.51 -2.60
CA GLU A 353 -1.02 -8.83 -1.20
C GLU A 353 -0.15 -10.07 -1.12
N GLU A 354 0.99 -9.96 -0.43
CA GLU A 354 1.87 -11.08 -0.17
C GLU A 354 1.96 -11.34 1.33
N ALA A 355 1.51 -12.51 1.76
CA ALA A 355 1.71 -12.97 3.12
C ALA A 355 3.20 -13.21 3.39
N ILE A 356 3.69 -12.76 4.55
CA ILE A 356 5.09 -12.91 4.93
C ILE A 356 5.18 -14.03 5.94
N GLY A 357 5.91 -15.09 5.60
CA GLY A 357 6.34 -16.06 6.59
C GLY A 357 7.30 -15.41 7.58
N LEU A 358 6.90 -15.31 8.84
CA LEU A 358 7.78 -14.96 9.94
C LEU A 358 8.41 -16.24 10.49
N SER A 359 9.74 -16.30 10.44
CA SER A 359 10.52 -17.39 11.03
C SER A 359 11.01 -17.01 12.42
N TYR A 360 11.48 -17.98 13.19
CA TYR A 360 12.05 -17.72 14.51
C TYR A 360 13.26 -16.76 14.50
N TRP A 361 14.03 -16.69 13.41
CA TRP A 361 15.16 -15.76 13.30
C TRP A 361 14.72 -14.30 13.25
N ASP A 362 13.47 -14.07 12.85
CA ASP A 362 12.91 -12.74 12.69
C ASP A 362 12.35 -12.19 14.02
N VAL A 363 12.40 -12.95 15.11
CA VAL A 363 11.83 -12.57 16.42
C VAL A 363 12.89 -12.60 17.53
N GLU A 364 12.94 -11.52 18.30
CA GLU A 364 13.77 -11.34 19.48
C GLU A 364 12.89 -11.05 20.71
N ILE A 365 13.18 -11.72 21.84
CA ILE A 365 12.49 -11.54 23.12
C ILE A 365 13.49 -10.96 24.13
N SER A 366 13.14 -9.85 24.78
CA SER A 366 13.96 -9.17 25.77
C SER A 366 13.12 -8.62 26.93
N ASP A 367 13.77 -7.96 27.89
CA ASP A 367 13.15 -7.17 28.95
C ASP A 367 12.06 -7.90 29.76
N ILE A 368 12.34 -9.15 30.14
CA ILE A 368 11.45 -9.98 30.94
C ILE A 368 11.42 -9.42 32.37
N SER A 369 10.25 -8.98 32.85
CA SER A 369 10.15 -8.26 34.12
C SER A 369 10.19 -9.15 35.37
N ASN A 370 9.88 -10.44 35.24
CA ASN A 370 9.85 -11.38 36.35
C ASN A 370 11.11 -12.26 36.37
N PRO A 371 11.96 -12.19 37.42
CA PRO A 371 13.19 -12.98 37.49
C PRO A 371 12.96 -14.49 37.64
N ASN A 372 11.74 -14.92 38.03
CA ASN A 372 11.37 -16.33 38.08
C ASN A 372 10.95 -16.90 36.72
N VAL A 373 10.88 -16.07 35.67
CA VAL A 373 10.55 -16.48 34.31
C VAL A 373 11.81 -16.39 33.44
N LYS A 374 12.20 -17.52 32.85
CA LYS A 374 13.35 -17.60 31.95
C LYS A 374 12.89 -17.89 30.53
N TYR A 375 13.32 -17.08 29.58
CA TYR A 375 13.22 -17.42 28.16
C TYR A 375 14.27 -18.46 27.79
N ILE A 376 13.84 -19.58 27.20
CA ILE A 376 14.71 -20.75 26.97
C ILE A 376 14.86 -21.12 25.50
N GLY A 377 14.07 -20.56 24.58
CA GLY A 377 14.30 -20.78 23.16
C GLY A 377 13.18 -20.31 22.25
N ARG A 378 13.47 -20.44 20.95
CA ARG A 378 12.60 -20.12 19.81
C ARG A 378 12.66 -21.24 18.78
N GLY A 379 11.58 -21.43 18.04
CA GLY A 379 11.49 -22.46 16.98
C GLY A 379 10.42 -22.14 15.93
N GLY A 380 10.32 -23.00 14.90
CA GLY A 380 9.33 -22.90 13.82
C GLY A 380 9.82 -22.18 12.56
N GLU A 381 9.72 -22.86 11.42
CA GLU A 381 10.18 -22.33 10.12
C GLU A 381 9.19 -21.32 9.52
N ILE A 382 7.89 -21.51 9.74
CA ILE A 382 6.81 -20.75 9.09
C ILE A 382 6.06 -19.84 10.09
N SER A 383 6.11 -20.17 11.38
CA SER A 383 5.51 -19.39 12.47
C SER A 383 6.42 -19.44 13.69
N PRO A 384 6.69 -18.29 14.36
CA PRO A 384 7.61 -18.25 15.47
C PRO A 384 6.96 -18.79 16.75
N TYR A 385 7.48 -19.91 17.23
CA TYR A 385 7.21 -20.44 18.56
C TYR A 385 8.25 -19.93 19.54
N ILE A 386 7.82 -19.64 20.77
CA ILE A 386 8.72 -19.32 21.88
C ILE A 386 8.44 -20.21 23.09
N LYS A 387 9.46 -20.33 23.95
CA LYS A 387 9.39 -21.15 25.16
C LYS A 387 9.89 -20.39 26.38
N PHE A 388 9.08 -20.39 27.42
CA PHE A 388 9.40 -19.87 28.75
C PHE A 388 9.45 -21.00 29.78
N LYS A 389 10.22 -20.79 30.84
CA LYS A 389 10.37 -21.72 31.96
C LYS A 389 10.27 -21.00 33.29
N SER A 390 9.50 -21.57 34.22
CA SER A 390 9.41 -21.14 35.60
C SER A 390 10.62 -21.66 36.40
N LEU A 391 11.21 -20.79 37.21
CA LEU A 391 12.31 -21.12 38.12
C LEU A 391 11.84 -21.37 39.57
N SER A 392 10.63 -20.92 39.90
CA SER A 392 10.05 -20.99 41.25
C SER A 392 9.20 -22.23 41.48
N GLY A 393 8.60 -22.80 40.42
CA GLY A 393 7.61 -23.87 40.54
C GLY A 393 6.25 -23.38 41.07
N ASN A 394 5.96 -22.08 41.01
CA ASN A 394 4.63 -21.54 41.32
C ASN A 394 3.62 -21.86 40.20
N GLU A 395 2.35 -22.11 40.58
CA GLU A 395 1.26 -22.46 39.66
C GLU A 395 1.05 -21.43 38.54
N GLU A 396 1.28 -20.14 38.84
CA GLU A 396 1.20 -19.02 37.91
C GLU A 396 2.35 -18.03 38.18
N GLU A 397 3.00 -17.58 37.12
CA GLU A 397 3.94 -16.45 37.12
C GLU A 397 3.44 -15.36 36.16
N THR A 398 3.23 -14.14 36.66
CA THR A 398 2.88 -12.98 35.81
C THR A 398 4.13 -12.19 35.45
N PHE A 399 4.25 -11.75 34.20
CA PHE A 399 5.39 -11.00 33.70
C PHE A 399 5.02 -10.09 32.52
N SER A 400 5.97 -9.26 32.12
CA SER A 400 5.96 -8.53 30.85
C SER A 400 7.24 -8.85 30.10
N TYR A 401 7.22 -8.73 28.78
CA TYR A 401 8.39 -8.89 27.94
C TYR A 401 8.31 -7.97 26.73
N LYS A 402 9.46 -7.64 26.15
CA LYS A 402 9.56 -6.92 24.88
C LYS A 402 9.72 -7.93 23.75
N ILE A 403 8.93 -7.75 22.70
CA ILE A 403 9.10 -8.46 21.43
C ILE A 403 9.61 -7.48 20.38
N THR A 404 10.70 -7.84 19.69
CA THR A 404 11.25 -7.11 18.55
C THR A 404 11.20 -8.02 17.33
N VAL A 405 10.49 -7.61 16.28
CA VAL A 405 10.39 -8.33 15.01
C VAL A 405 11.27 -7.65 13.98
N ARG A 406 12.17 -8.42 13.33
CA ARG A 406 13.12 -7.95 12.30
C ARG A 406 12.98 -8.79 11.04
N LYS A 407 12.44 -8.22 9.95
CA LYS A 407 12.32 -8.91 8.66
C LYS A 407 12.62 -7.97 7.51
N GLN A 408 13.56 -8.33 6.62
CA GLN A 408 13.86 -7.55 5.42
C GLN A 408 14.10 -6.03 5.69
N GLY A 409 14.72 -5.71 6.84
CA GLY A 409 15.00 -4.34 7.26
C GLY A 409 13.82 -3.59 7.92
N PHE A 410 12.67 -4.24 8.08
CA PHE A 410 11.58 -3.75 8.94
C PHE A 410 11.86 -4.13 10.40
N ILE A 411 11.69 -3.17 11.32
CA ILE A 411 11.83 -3.36 12.76
C ILE A 411 10.56 -2.84 13.44
N GLU A 412 9.86 -3.70 14.15
CA GLU A 412 8.77 -3.31 15.04
C GLU A 412 8.95 -3.89 16.44
N GLU A 413 8.53 -3.11 17.43
CA GLU A 413 8.70 -3.46 18.84
C GLU A 413 7.39 -3.27 19.59
N LYS A 414 7.07 -4.21 20.48
CA LYS A 414 5.94 -4.10 21.39
C LYS A 414 6.31 -4.63 22.76
N THR A 415 5.89 -3.92 23.80
CA THR A 415 5.90 -4.45 25.16
C THR A 415 4.58 -5.18 25.41
N VAL A 416 4.68 -6.47 25.69
CA VAL A 416 3.54 -7.31 26.10
C VAL A 416 3.47 -7.28 27.61
N ASN A 417 2.37 -6.73 28.12
CA ASN A 417 2.11 -6.64 29.55
C ASN A 417 1.16 -7.75 30.01
N ASN A 418 1.22 -8.11 31.28
CA ASN A 418 0.34 -9.10 31.93
C ASN A 418 0.35 -10.48 31.24
N ALA A 419 1.51 -10.88 30.73
CA ALA A 419 1.72 -12.25 30.28
C ALA A 419 1.71 -13.20 31.48
N LYS A 420 1.19 -14.41 31.28
CA LYS A 420 1.06 -15.44 32.31
C LYS A 420 1.78 -16.70 31.88
N LEU A 421 2.60 -17.26 32.76
CA LEU A 421 3.19 -18.59 32.62
C LEU A 421 2.52 -19.53 33.62
N MET A 422 1.83 -20.54 33.11
CA MET A 422 1.12 -21.55 33.90
C MET A 422 1.94 -22.83 33.97
N ILE A 423 1.98 -23.49 35.14
CA ILE A 423 2.54 -24.85 35.21
C ILE A 423 1.65 -25.81 34.43
N ALA A 424 2.28 -26.71 33.68
CA ALA A 424 1.57 -27.81 33.03
C ALA A 424 0.91 -28.70 34.11
N THR A 425 -0.42 -28.69 34.20
CA THR A 425 -1.16 -29.54 35.13
C THR A 425 -0.84 -31.01 34.86
N ASP A 426 -0.34 -31.73 35.87
CA ASP A 426 -0.18 -33.18 35.78
C ASP A 426 -1.55 -33.85 35.70
N SER A 427 -2.00 -34.08 34.46
CA SER A 427 -3.30 -34.69 34.19
C SER A 427 -3.21 -36.23 34.20
N LEU A 428 -2.06 -36.83 34.53
CA LEU A 428 -1.87 -38.29 34.47
C LEU A 428 -2.91 -39.04 35.31
N ALA A 429 -3.24 -38.52 36.50
CA ALA A 429 -4.24 -39.12 37.38
C ALA A 429 -5.64 -39.15 36.74
N ILE A 430 -6.03 -38.09 36.03
CA ILE A 430 -7.33 -37.99 35.34
C ILE A 430 -7.40 -39.01 34.21
N TYR A 431 -6.36 -39.10 33.39
CA TYR A 431 -6.32 -40.05 32.27
C TYR A 431 -6.23 -41.50 32.75
N LYS A 432 -5.50 -41.80 33.84
CA LYS A 432 -5.52 -43.13 34.46
C LYS A 432 -6.91 -43.51 34.98
N ALA A 433 -7.57 -42.60 35.70
CA ALA A 433 -8.91 -42.86 36.22
C ALA A 433 -9.96 -43.05 35.12
N ALA A 434 -9.83 -42.32 34.00
CA ALA A 434 -10.69 -42.46 32.83
C ALA A 434 -10.67 -43.88 32.23
N VAL A 435 -9.48 -44.48 32.15
CA VAL A 435 -9.25 -45.81 31.56
C VAL A 435 -9.74 -46.96 32.45
N VAL A 436 -9.61 -46.86 33.77
CA VAL A 436 -10.01 -47.94 34.71
C VAL A 436 -11.50 -48.26 34.56
N GLY A 437 -11.83 -49.55 34.38
CA GLY A 437 -13.21 -50.02 34.25
C GLY A 437 -13.39 -51.11 33.20
N ASN A 438 -14.65 -51.42 32.90
CA ASN A 438 -15.05 -52.38 31.88
C ASN A 438 -15.35 -51.65 30.57
N TRP A 439 -14.96 -52.28 29.47
CA TRP A 439 -15.02 -51.71 28.14
C TRP A 439 -15.50 -52.76 27.17
N THR A 440 -16.44 -52.38 26.31
CA THR A 440 -16.88 -53.23 25.20
C THR A 440 -16.45 -52.58 23.89
N MET A 441 -15.55 -53.21 23.14
CA MET A 441 -15.11 -52.77 21.82
C MET A 441 -15.78 -53.59 20.72
N THR A 442 -16.21 -52.91 19.66
CA THR A 442 -16.78 -53.53 18.46
C THR A 442 -15.93 -53.17 17.26
N TRP A 443 -15.46 -54.18 16.53
CA TRP A 443 -14.65 -54.05 15.31
C TRP A 443 -15.46 -54.52 14.13
N HIS A 444 -15.34 -53.75 13.06
CA HIS A 444 -15.94 -54.03 11.77
C HIS A 444 -14.83 -54.38 10.78
N ASP A 445 -14.76 -55.67 10.40
CA ASP A 445 -13.84 -56.11 9.36
C ASP A 445 -14.43 -55.82 7.97
N SER A 446 -13.95 -54.75 7.34
CA SER A 446 -14.37 -54.35 5.99
C SER A 446 -14.16 -55.42 4.91
N SER A 447 -13.35 -56.47 5.17
CA SER A 447 -13.07 -57.55 4.24
C SER A 447 -14.07 -58.72 4.31
N SER A 448 -14.95 -58.76 5.33
CA SER A 448 -15.94 -59.83 5.49
C SER A 448 -17.35 -59.26 5.70
N GLN A 449 -18.28 -59.55 4.79
CA GLN A 449 -19.66 -59.03 4.82
C GLN A 449 -20.54 -59.54 5.99
N SER A 450 -19.99 -60.16 7.04
CA SER A 450 -20.82 -60.83 8.06
C SER A 450 -20.26 -61.00 9.48
N GLN A 451 -19.13 -60.40 9.87
CA GLN A 451 -18.62 -60.57 11.24
C GLN A 451 -18.20 -59.24 11.87
N ASP A 452 -19.13 -58.61 12.58
CA ASP A 452 -18.76 -57.72 13.68
C ASP A 452 -18.14 -58.61 14.77
N GLN A 453 -16.97 -58.28 15.27
CA GLN A 453 -16.40 -58.94 16.44
C GLN A 453 -16.67 -58.04 17.67
N ILE A 454 -16.72 -58.61 18.86
CA ILE A 454 -16.85 -57.84 20.10
C ILE A 454 -15.78 -58.34 21.06
N ASP A 455 -14.89 -57.47 21.51
CA ASP A 455 -14.01 -57.83 22.62
C ASP A 455 -14.27 -56.96 23.82
N LYS A 456 -14.11 -57.57 24.99
CA LYS A 456 -14.28 -56.89 26.27
C LYS A 456 -12.95 -56.75 26.97
N PHE A 457 -12.72 -55.57 27.53
CA PHE A 457 -11.54 -55.26 28.34
C PHE A 457 -11.99 -54.89 29.75
N THR A 458 -11.25 -55.38 30.74
CA THR A 458 -11.33 -54.89 32.11
C THR A 458 -9.96 -54.37 32.49
N PHE A 459 -9.86 -53.06 32.75
CA PHE A 459 -8.64 -52.41 33.20
C PHE A 459 -8.72 -52.09 34.69
N ASN A 460 -7.81 -52.66 35.49
CA ASN A 460 -7.71 -52.45 36.93
C ASN A 460 -6.74 -51.31 37.26
N SER A 461 -6.95 -50.65 38.40
CA SER A 461 -6.20 -49.46 38.80
C SER A 461 -4.69 -49.66 39.04
N ASP A 462 -4.25 -50.89 39.16
CA ASP A 462 -2.84 -51.29 39.33
C ASP A 462 -2.05 -51.38 38.02
N GLY A 463 -2.72 -51.23 36.87
CA GLY A 463 -2.08 -51.36 35.55
C GLY A 463 -2.20 -52.77 34.96
N ASP A 464 -2.93 -53.67 35.62
CA ASP A 464 -3.26 -54.99 35.08
C ASP A 464 -4.69 -55.01 34.51
N GLY A 465 -5.02 -56.05 33.75
CA GLY A 465 -6.34 -56.21 33.18
C GLY A 465 -6.58 -57.55 32.50
N ILE A 466 -7.78 -57.69 31.95
CA ILE A 466 -8.24 -58.89 31.27
C ILE A 466 -8.87 -58.51 29.93
N TYR A 467 -8.55 -59.28 28.89
CA TYR A 467 -9.14 -59.19 27.56
C TYR A 467 -9.93 -60.48 27.24
N TYR A 468 -11.18 -60.31 26.81
CA TYR A 468 -12.08 -61.36 26.38
C TYR A 468 -12.40 -61.19 24.90
N TRP A 469 -12.05 -62.18 24.09
CA TRP A 469 -12.40 -62.19 22.68
C TRP A 469 -13.78 -62.86 22.47
N MET A 470 -14.71 -62.20 21.76
CA MET A 470 -16.01 -62.79 21.43
C MET A 470 -16.31 -62.67 19.94
N LYS A 471 -16.51 -63.81 19.29
CA LYS A 471 -16.91 -63.88 17.88
C LYS A 471 -18.42 -63.64 17.79
N SER A 472 -18.88 -62.61 17.09
CA SER A 472 -20.31 -62.55 16.75
C SER A 472 -20.59 -63.53 15.62
N ALA A 473 -21.55 -64.43 15.84
CA ALA A 473 -22.13 -65.22 14.77
C ALA A 473 -23.05 -64.29 13.97
N GLY A 474 -22.89 -64.28 12.65
CA GLY A 474 -23.47 -63.26 11.77
C GLY A 474 -24.97 -63.00 11.99
N SER A 475 -25.26 -61.71 12.15
CA SER A 475 -26.52 -60.98 11.86
C SER A 475 -27.75 -61.17 12.77
N ALA A 476 -28.41 -60.01 12.97
CA ALA A 476 -29.75 -59.77 13.50
C ALA A 476 -29.96 -60.02 15.01
N SER A 477 -30.00 -58.91 15.75
CA SER A 477 -30.74 -58.69 17.00
C SER A 477 -31.14 -59.94 17.80
N GLY A 478 -30.33 -60.28 18.80
CA GLY A 478 -30.83 -61.00 19.98
C GLY A 478 -30.49 -62.49 20.11
N GLN A 479 -29.39 -62.99 19.54
CA GLN A 479 -28.91 -64.35 19.86
C GLN A 479 -27.57 -64.37 20.62
N SER A 480 -27.46 -65.42 21.45
CA SER A 480 -26.43 -65.74 22.45
C SER A 480 -25.00 -65.43 22.00
N ILE A 481 -24.27 -64.67 22.84
CA ILE A 481 -22.82 -64.54 22.78
C ILE A 481 -22.24 -65.81 23.40
N ASP A 482 -21.86 -66.79 22.58
CA ASP A 482 -21.07 -67.91 23.10
C ASP A 482 -19.63 -67.44 23.34
N PRO A 483 -19.06 -67.64 24.56
CA PRO A 483 -17.71 -67.20 24.86
C PRO A 483 -16.71 -67.93 23.97
N GLY A 484 -16.07 -67.18 23.06
CA GLY A 484 -14.89 -67.63 22.35
C GLY A 484 -13.74 -67.76 23.33
N SER A 485 -13.32 -68.99 23.61
CA SER A 485 -12.39 -69.36 24.69
C SER A 485 -10.91 -68.97 24.50
N PRO A 486 -10.57 -67.69 24.46
CA PRO A 486 -9.42 -67.32 25.29
C PRO A 486 -9.57 -65.99 26.03
N VAL A 487 -9.35 -66.06 27.34
CA VAL A 487 -9.15 -64.93 28.24
C VAL A 487 -7.66 -64.66 28.31
N TYR A 488 -7.23 -63.45 27.99
CA TYR A 488 -5.82 -63.07 28.04
C TYR A 488 -5.58 -62.03 29.12
N ARG A 489 -4.41 -62.13 29.77
CA ARG A 489 -3.93 -61.05 30.63
C ARG A 489 -3.39 -59.92 29.77
N ILE A 490 -3.60 -58.71 30.25
CA ILE A 490 -3.06 -57.49 29.67
C ILE A 490 -2.44 -56.66 30.78
N THR A 491 -1.32 -56.02 30.48
CA THR A 491 -0.78 -54.93 31.31
C THR A 491 -0.91 -53.64 30.52
N TRP A 492 -1.18 -52.54 31.20
CA TRP A 492 -1.46 -51.26 30.57
C TRP A 492 -0.85 -50.09 31.32
N SER A 493 -0.57 -49.01 30.59
CA SER A 493 -0.06 -47.77 31.15
C SER A 493 -0.52 -46.56 30.33
N VAL A 494 -0.50 -45.38 30.92
CA VAL A 494 -0.83 -44.13 30.25
C VAL A 494 0.41 -43.26 30.15
N ARG A 495 0.71 -42.78 28.94
CA ARG A 495 1.89 -41.97 28.65
C ARG A 495 1.48 -40.66 27.97
N ARG A 496 2.06 -39.55 28.43
CA ARG A 496 1.93 -38.24 27.77
C ARG A 496 2.88 -38.18 26.57
N VAL A 497 2.37 -37.78 25.41
CA VAL A 497 3.19 -37.57 24.20
C VAL A 497 3.39 -36.08 23.93
N SER A 498 2.33 -35.27 24.09
CA SER A 498 2.39 -33.81 24.01
C SER A 498 1.27 -33.17 24.83
N THR A 499 1.10 -31.85 24.80
CA THR A 499 0.02 -31.16 25.52
C THR A 499 -1.35 -31.60 24.99
N GLY A 500 -2.19 -32.14 25.88
CA GLY A 500 -3.52 -32.67 25.52
C GLY A 500 -3.50 -34.01 24.79
N VAL A 501 -2.33 -34.58 24.46
CA VAL A 501 -2.19 -35.86 23.76
C VAL A 501 -1.63 -36.92 24.69
N TRP A 502 -2.49 -37.88 25.01
CA TRP A 502 -2.19 -39.00 25.89
C TRP A 502 -2.44 -40.32 25.15
N TYR A 503 -1.61 -41.31 25.43
CA TYR A 503 -1.72 -42.65 24.86
C TYR A 503 -1.96 -43.67 25.97
N LEU A 504 -2.83 -44.63 25.69
CA LEU A 504 -2.96 -45.89 26.43
C LEU A 504 -2.10 -46.92 25.72
N ASP A 505 -1.05 -47.36 26.40
CA ASP A 505 -0.17 -48.45 25.96
C ASP A 505 -0.67 -49.74 26.64
N PHE A 506 -0.96 -50.79 25.88
CA PHE A 506 -1.31 -52.10 26.44
C PHE A 506 -0.49 -53.23 25.80
N ILE A 507 -0.07 -54.16 26.65
CA ILE A 507 0.79 -55.30 26.31
C ILE A 507 -0.02 -56.57 26.55
N TYR A 508 -0.03 -57.47 25.58
CA TYR A 508 -0.61 -58.80 25.69
C TYR A 508 0.51 -59.82 25.95
N PRO A 509 0.94 -60.00 27.21
CA PRO A 509 2.04 -60.91 27.55
C PRO A 509 1.83 -62.32 27.03
N ASP A 510 0.59 -62.81 27.05
CA ASP A 510 0.23 -64.16 26.61
C ASP A 510 0.28 -64.34 25.07
N ARG A 511 0.37 -63.24 24.30
CA ARG A 511 0.46 -63.25 22.83
C ARG A 511 1.77 -62.65 22.29
N GLY A 512 2.60 -62.04 23.14
CA GLY A 512 3.90 -61.48 22.74
C GLY A 512 3.83 -60.24 21.84
N TRP A 513 2.74 -59.47 21.91
CA TRP A 513 2.57 -58.22 21.16
C TRP A 513 2.05 -57.10 22.07
N SER A 514 2.27 -55.85 21.64
CA SER A 514 1.85 -54.63 22.33
C SER A 514 1.27 -53.65 21.30
N SER A 515 0.33 -52.82 21.73
CA SER A 515 -0.18 -51.72 20.92
C SER A 515 -0.40 -50.46 21.78
N SER A 516 -0.56 -49.33 21.11
CA SER A 516 -0.72 -48.01 21.72
C SER A 516 -1.85 -47.28 21.00
N THR A 517 -2.69 -46.58 21.75
CA THR A 517 -3.81 -45.84 21.18
C THR A 517 -4.00 -44.50 21.87
N GLN A 518 -4.41 -43.47 21.12
CA GLN A 518 -4.62 -42.14 21.67
C GLN A 518 -5.91 -42.08 22.51
N ILE A 519 -5.88 -41.42 23.67
CA ILE A 519 -7.01 -41.27 24.59
C ILE A 519 -7.71 -39.92 24.34
N PHE A 520 -9.02 -39.93 24.17
CA PHE A 520 -9.87 -38.74 24.09
C PHE A 520 -10.85 -38.70 25.27
N LEU A 521 -10.79 -37.63 26.08
CA LEU A 521 -11.74 -37.39 27.18
C LEU A 521 -12.99 -36.68 26.64
N THR A 522 -13.89 -37.43 26.00
CA THR A 522 -15.26 -37.02 25.66
C THR A 522 -16.27 -37.64 26.65
N PRO A 523 -17.58 -37.29 26.64
CA PRO A 523 -18.56 -37.84 27.59
C PRO A 523 -18.55 -39.38 27.68
N ASN A 524 -18.10 -40.03 26.61
CA ASN A 524 -17.56 -41.38 26.60
C ASN A 524 -16.09 -41.28 26.19
N VAL A 525 -15.19 -41.86 26.98
CA VAL A 525 -13.75 -41.84 26.65
C VAL A 525 -13.54 -42.77 25.46
N HIS A 526 -12.93 -42.28 24.38
CA HIS A 526 -12.69 -43.07 23.18
C HIS A 526 -11.19 -43.16 22.90
N SER A 527 -10.77 -44.23 22.23
CA SER A 527 -9.42 -44.34 21.70
C SER A 527 -9.41 -44.89 20.25
N GLY A 528 -8.40 -44.51 19.47
CA GLY A 528 -8.30 -44.87 18.05
C GLY A 528 -6.86 -45.08 17.59
N ASP A 529 -6.66 -46.01 16.67
CA ASP A 529 -5.42 -46.18 15.88
C ASP A 529 -5.70 -45.66 14.46
N PRO A 530 -4.98 -44.64 13.96
CA PRO A 530 -5.19 -44.09 12.63
C PRO A 530 -4.53 -44.89 11.49
N SER A 531 -3.95 -46.07 11.74
CA SER A 531 -3.24 -46.81 10.69
C SER A 531 -4.18 -47.64 9.78
N PHE A 532 -3.87 -47.57 8.48
CA PHE A 532 -4.67 -48.02 7.35
C PHE A 532 -5.13 -49.49 7.44
N ILE A 533 -6.41 -49.72 7.12
CA ILE A 533 -7.13 -51.00 7.02
C ILE A 533 -7.83 -51.40 8.34
N GLY A 534 -8.87 -50.64 8.70
CA GLY A 534 -9.80 -50.95 9.79
C GLY A 534 -10.10 -49.73 10.65
N LEU A 535 -11.37 -49.32 10.75
CA LEU A 535 -11.77 -48.31 11.73
C LEU A 535 -11.80 -48.95 13.12
N TYR A 536 -10.79 -48.66 13.95
CA TYR A 536 -10.76 -49.04 15.36
C TYR A 536 -11.57 -48.03 16.16
N PHE A 537 -12.79 -48.38 16.57
CA PHE A 537 -13.54 -47.63 17.57
C PHE A 537 -13.33 -48.31 18.92
N LEU A 538 -12.49 -47.77 19.80
CA LEU A 538 -12.48 -48.22 21.18
C LEU A 538 -13.73 -47.70 21.90
N GLY A 539 -14.69 -48.63 21.93
CA GLY A 539 -15.64 -49.00 22.97
C GLY A 539 -16.35 -47.97 23.85
N ILE A 540 -17.55 -48.35 24.27
CA ILE A 540 -18.29 -47.66 25.32
C ILE A 540 -17.80 -48.25 26.64
N LYS A 541 -17.47 -47.39 27.61
CA LYS A 541 -17.24 -47.80 29.00
C LYS A 541 -18.59 -48.23 29.58
N ASP A 542 -18.68 -49.49 30.00
CA ASP A 542 -19.93 -50.12 30.46
C ASP A 542 -20.53 -49.44 31.69
#